data_AF-A0AAV2JNB3-F1
#
_entry.id   AF-A0AAV2JNB3-F1
#
_cell.length_a   1.000
_cell.length_b   1.000
_cell.length_c   1.000
_cell.angle_alpha   90.00
_cell.angle_beta   90.00
_cell.angle_gamma   90.00
#
_symmetry.space_group_name_H-M   'P 1'
#
loop_
_entity.id
_entity.type
_entity.pdbx_description
1 polymer ?
#
loop_
_entity_poly.entity_id
_entity_poly.type
_entity_poly.pdbx_seq_one_letter_code
_entity_poly.pdbx_strand_id
1 'polypeptide(L)'
;MYFVCNEPGLPWTKLPTVTPAQITTARLIRKFFTGRLDAPIVSYPPFPGNESNYLRAQIARISAGTQVSPQGFYQFREEEGTEAEEEVPQDGYEVNPEFEGVAAVKLAESLSAWVHHTQHILKQGRCTWVNLTLKNKELNEEEEGEEREEEEEPEEAEPELGPPLLTPLSQDEEVFQTPPWTLRMSSRLTPEHALAFVRSNLWPGAYAYATGKKFENVYVGWGLKYTAESYSPPVPPRPQREYLTGPDVMEVPDPTVEEEQDLRDALEEQEESREEAGASEEEDEDD
;
A
#
# COMPACT_ATOMS: atom_id res chain seq x y z
N MET A 1 -19.07 -1.71 3.96
CA MET A 1 -19.05 -3.03 4.63
C MET A 1 -19.48 -4.08 3.61
N TYR A 2 -18.91 -5.28 3.60
CA TYR A 2 -19.23 -6.32 2.60
C TYR A 2 -19.76 -7.58 3.29
N PHE A 3 -20.78 -8.19 2.69
CA PHE A 3 -21.36 -9.46 3.10
C PHE A 3 -21.30 -10.44 1.94
N VAL A 4 -21.09 -11.71 2.27
CA VAL A 4 -20.96 -12.79 1.28
C VAL A 4 -21.89 -13.94 1.62
N CYS A 5 -22.31 -14.64 0.58
CA CYS A 5 -23.17 -15.79 0.67
C CYS A 5 -22.86 -16.73 -0.50
N ASN A 6 -22.92 -18.05 -0.26
CA ASN A 6 -22.60 -19.04 -1.29
C ASN A 6 -23.76 -19.21 -2.29
N GLU A 7 -25.00 -19.09 -1.81
CA GLU A 7 -26.20 -19.23 -2.63
C GLU A 7 -27.24 -18.18 -2.21
N PRO A 8 -27.99 -17.60 -3.16
CA PRO A 8 -29.06 -16.65 -2.84
C PRO A 8 -30.05 -17.24 -1.83
N GLY A 9 -30.28 -16.52 -0.72
CA GLY A 9 -31.22 -16.93 0.33
C GLY A 9 -30.59 -17.66 1.54
N LEU A 10 -29.31 -18.04 1.47
CA LEU A 10 -28.58 -18.57 2.63
C LEU A 10 -28.08 -17.44 3.56
N PRO A 11 -27.64 -17.77 4.80
CA PRO A 11 -27.11 -16.80 5.75
C PRO A 11 -25.91 -16.02 5.21
N TRP A 12 -25.93 -14.71 5.47
CA TRP A 12 -24.89 -13.80 5.03
C TRP A 12 -23.78 -13.72 6.07
N THR A 13 -22.53 -13.87 5.63
CA THR A 13 -21.35 -13.72 6.47
C THR A 13 -20.70 -12.36 6.20
N LYS A 14 -20.45 -11.58 7.25
CA LYS A 14 -19.75 -10.30 7.14
C LYS A 14 -18.26 -10.54 6.90
N LEU A 15 -17.70 -9.88 5.89
CA LEU A 15 -16.26 -9.90 5.65
C LEU A 15 -15.51 -8.97 6.61
N PRO A 16 -14.25 -9.29 6.97
CA PRO A 16 -13.42 -8.43 7.79
C PRO A 16 -13.08 -7.11 7.08
N THR A 17 -12.50 -6.17 7.83
CA THR A 17 -11.85 -4.99 7.25
C THR A 17 -10.57 -5.40 6.51
N VAL A 18 -10.19 -4.63 5.50
CA VAL A 18 -8.98 -4.88 4.72
C VAL A 18 -7.83 -4.06 5.29
N THR A 19 -6.62 -4.62 5.31
CA THR A 19 -5.39 -3.88 5.66
C THR A 19 -4.56 -3.57 4.42
N PRO A 20 -3.71 -2.51 4.45
CA PRO A 20 -2.82 -2.20 3.34
C PRO A 20 -1.89 -3.38 2.99
N ALA A 21 -1.35 -4.08 4.00
CA ALA A 21 -0.53 -5.27 3.83
C ALA A 21 -1.25 -6.39 3.07
N GLN A 22 -2.55 -6.61 3.31
CA GLN A 22 -3.34 -7.58 2.55
C GLN A 22 -3.46 -7.17 1.08
N ILE A 23 -3.66 -5.88 0.79
CA ILE A 23 -3.77 -5.37 -0.57
C ILE A 23 -2.44 -5.50 -1.32
N THR A 24 -1.33 -5.10 -0.68
CA THR A 24 0.01 -5.18 -1.29
C THR A 24 0.40 -6.63 -1.55
N THR A 25 0.25 -7.53 -0.59
CA THR A 25 0.54 -8.96 -0.81
C THR A 25 -0.40 -9.58 -1.84
N ALA A 26 -1.69 -9.22 -1.86
CA ALA A 26 -2.64 -9.72 -2.87
C ALA A 26 -2.24 -9.36 -4.30
N ARG A 27 -1.50 -8.26 -4.52
CA ARG A 27 -0.95 -7.90 -5.85
C ARG A 27 0.15 -8.85 -6.31
N LEU A 28 0.87 -9.47 -5.38
CA LEU A 28 2.03 -10.32 -5.64
C LEU A 28 1.67 -11.81 -5.80
N ILE A 29 0.44 -12.20 -5.47
CA ILE A 29 -0.01 -13.59 -5.49
C ILE A 29 -1.17 -13.82 -6.44
N ARG A 30 -1.24 -15.02 -7.01
CA ARG A 30 -2.32 -15.44 -7.91
C ARG A 30 -2.93 -16.75 -7.39
N LYS A 31 -4.14 -16.67 -6.83
CA LYS A 31 -4.84 -17.82 -6.21
C LYS A 31 -6.29 -17.87 -6.63
N PHE A 32 -6.78 -19.08 -6.90
CA PHE A 32 -8.22 -19.33 -7.05
C PHE A 32 -8.85 -19.51 -5.67
N PHE A 33 -10.11 -19.09 -5.56
CA PHE A 33 -10.92 -19.27 -4.36
C PHE A 33 -11.37 -20.73 -4.22
N THR A 34 -11.36 -21.24 -3.00
CA THR A 34 -11.88 -22.58 -2.68
C THR A 34 -13.37 -22.56 -2.35
N GLY A 35 -13.93 -21.39 -2.05
CA GLY A 35 -15.32 -21.23 -1.59
C GLY A 35 -15.47 -21.44 -0.08
N ARG A 36 -14.36 -21.58 0.65
CA ARG A 36 -14.34 -21.71 2.11
C ARG A 36 -13.62 -20.52 2.71
N LEU A 37 -14.35 -19.68 3.44
CA LEU A 37 -13.84 -18.41 3.98
C LEU A 37 -12.70 -18.58 5.00
N ASP A 38 -12.62 -19.72 5.66
CA ASP A 38 -11.61 -20.08 6.66
C ASP A 38 -10.36 -20.74 6.06
N ALA A 39 -10.36 -21.06 4.76
CA ALA A 39 -9.25 -21.75 4.12
C ALA A 39 -7.95 -20.92 4.17
N PRO A 40 -6.78 -21.54 4.49
CA PRO A 40 -5.52 -20.83 4.53
C PRO A 40 -5.04 -20.48 3.11
N ILE A 41 -4.47 -19.28 2.96
CA ILE A 41 -3.85 -18.84 1.70
C ILE A 41 -2.36 -19.18 1.74
N VAL A 42 -1.99 -20.32 1.14
CA VAL A 42 -0.60 -20.77 1.06
C VAL A 42 0.07 -20.17 -0.17
N SER A 43 0.85 -19.10 0.00
CA SER A 43 1.54 -18.39 -1.09
C SER A 43 2.93 -17.93 -0.66
N TYR A 44 3.75 -17.59 -1.65
CA TYR A 44 4.94 -16.76 -1.46
C TYR A 44 4.78 -15.50 -2.32
N PRO A 45 4.79 -14.28 -1.72
CA PRO A 45 5.02 -14.01 -0.31
C PRO A 45 3.84 -14.49 0.56
N PRO A 46 4.05 -14.71 1.87
CA PRO A 46 3.00 -15.19 2.77
C PRO A 46 1.88 -14.15 2.88
N PHE A 47 0.64 -14.59 2.67
CA PHE A 47 -0.52 -13.70 2.74
C PHE A 47 -0.98 -13.52 4.21
N PRO A 48 -1.15 -12.28 4.70
CA PRO A 48 -1.58 -12.01 6.07
C PRO A 48 -3.10 -12.22 6.24
N GLY A 49 -3.52 -13.47 6.34
CA GLY A 49 -4.91 -13.87 6.63
C GLY A 49 -5.36 -15.15 5.93
N ASN A 50 -6.66 -15.42 5.97
CA ASN A 50 -7.28 -16.54 5.28
C ASN A 50 -8.03 -16.09 4.00
N GLU A 51 -8.80 -16.99 3.40
CA GLU A 51 -9.55 -16.73 2.18
C GLU A 51 -10.54 -15.57 2.32
N SER A 52 -11.14 -15.36 3.49
CA SER A 52 -12.04 -14.21 3.74
C SER A 52 -11.32 -12.86 3.60
N ASN A 53 -10.07 -12.78 4.10
CA ASN A 53 -9.23 -11.60 3.97
C ASN A 53 -8.76 -11.40 2.52
N TYR A 54 -8.40 -12.49 1.83
CA TYR A 54 -8.01 -12.44 0.43
C TYR A 54 -9.17 -12.01 -0.47
N LEU A 55 -10.36 -12.55 -0.26
CA LEU A 55 -11.58 -12.15 -0.95
C LEU A 55 -11.89 -10.67 -0.72
N ARG A 56 -11.81 -10.21 0.53
CA ARG A 56 -12.00 -8.81 0.88
C ARG A 56 -10.98 -7.89 0.19
N ALA A 57 -9.72 -8.31 0.09
CA ALA A 57 -8.68 -7.59 -0.62
C ALA A 57 -8.93 -7.54 -2.14
N GLN A 58 -9.37 -8.65 -2.75
CA GLN A 58 -9.74 -8.67 -4.17
C GLN A 58 -10.94 -7.76 -4.45
N ILE A 59 -11.96 -7.77 -3.59
CA ILE A 59 -13.11 -6.85 -3.71
C ILE A 59 -12.64 -5.40 -3.68
N ALA A 60 -11.77 -5.01 -2.74
CA ALA A 60 -11.22 -3.65 -2.70
C ALA A 60 -10.54 -3.27 -4.03
N ARG A 61 -9.67 -4.14 -4.53
CA ARG A 61 -8.90 -3.91 -5.75
C ARG A 61 -9.77 -3.84 -7.01
N ILE A 62 -10.80 -4.68 -7.11
CA ILE A 62 -11.74 -4.68 -8.23
C ILE A 62 -12.59 -3.41 -8.14
N SER A 63 -13.22 -3.14 -7.00
CA SER A 63 -14.05 -1.95 -6.80
C SER A 63 -13.31 -0.67 -7.18
N ALA A 64 -12.12 -0.46 -6.62
CA ALA A 64 -11.31 0.74 -6.89
C ALA A 64 -10.85 0.87 -8.35
N GLY A 65 -10.76 -0.23 -9.09
CA GLY A 65 -10.26 -0.22 -10.47
C GLY A 65 -11.34 -0.37 -11.54
N THR A 66 -12.59 -0.67 -11.18
CA THR A 66 -13.63 -0.99 -12.16
C THR A 66 -14.99 -0.36 -11.93
N GLN A 67 -15.20 0.35 -10.81
CA GLN A 67 -16.48 1.03 -10.57
C GLN A 67 -16.49 2.38 -11.27
N VAL A 68 -17.29 2.47 -12.32
CA VAL A 68 -17.35 3.61 -13.23
C VAL A 68 -18.78 4.08 -13.44
N SER A 69 -18.94 5.36 -13.73
CA SER A 69 -20.24 5.99 -13.99
C SER A 69 -20.18 6.84 -15.26
N PRO A 70 -21.31 7.10 -15.92
CA PRO A 70 -21.38 8.10 -16.96
C PRO A 70 -20.87 9.45 -16.46
N GLN A 71 -20.11 10.15 -17.30
CA GLN A 71 -19.63 11.49 -17.00
C GLN A 71 -20.81 12.43 -16.70
N GLY A 72 -20.71 13.18 -15.60
CA GLY A 72 -21.75 14.10 -15.15
C GLY A 72 -22.86 13.48 -14.31
N PHE A 73 -22.85 12.15 -14.05
CA PHE A 73 -23.79 11.53 -13.11
C PHE A 73 -23.53 11.98 -11.67
N TYR A 74 -22.26 12.05 -11.29
CA TYR A 74 -21.82 12.59 -10.00
C TYR A 74 -21.16 13.95 -10.20
N GLN A 75 -21.28 14.80 -9.20
CA GLN A 75 -20.59 16.08 -9.08
C GLN A 75 -19.88 16.16 -7.73
N PHE A 76 -18.80 16.91 -7.64
CA PHE A 76 -18.19 17.21 -6.36
C PHE A 76 -19.15 18.05 -5.52
N ARG A 77 -19.20 17.79 -4.22
CA ARG A 77 -19.98 18.62 -3.30
C ARG A 77 -19.31 20.00 -3.22
N GLU A 78 -20.06 21.05 -3.53
CA GLU A 78 -19.63 22.42 -3.24
C GLU A 78 -19.73 22.63 -1.72
N GLU A 79 -18.60 22.72 -1.01
CA GLU A 79 -18.57 23.26 0.34
C GLU A 79 -18.46 24.79 0.24
N GLU A 80 -19.54 25.48 0.63
CA GLU A 80 -19.52 26.95 0.79
C GLU A 80 -18.51 27.31 1.90
N GLY A 81 -17.31 27.80 1.52
CA GLY A 81 -16.49 28.62 2.42
C GLY A 81 -15.06 28.18 2.75
N THR A 82 -14.46 27.19 2.09
CA THR A 82 -13.01 26.97 2.18
C THR A 82 -12.31 27.62 1.00
N GLU A 83 -11.61 28.73 1.28
CA GLU A 83 -10.60 29.30 0.39
C GLU A 83 -9.64 28.19 -0.04
N ALA A 84 -9.43 28.11 -1.35
CA ALA A 84 -8.66 27.07 -2.01
C ALA A 84 -7.15 27.23 -1.70
N GLU A 85 -6.71 26.72 -0.56
CA GLU A 85 -5.30 26.53 -0.24
C GLU A 85 -5.13 25.18 0.47
N GLU A 86 -5.09 24.13 -0.34
CA GLU A 86 -4.38 22.84 -0.18
C GLU A 86 -5.09 21.80 -1.05
N GLU A 87 -4.34 21.11 -1.92
CA GLU A 87 -4.81 20.02 -2.79
C GLU A 87 -5.19 18.77 -1.98
N VAL A 88 -6.11 18.91 -1.03
CA VAL A 88 -6.72 17.76 -0.35
C VAL A 88 -7.73 17.16 -1.33
N PRO A 89 -7.65 15.87 -1.67
CA PRO A 89 -8.64 15.22 -2.52
C PRO A 89 -10.05 15.47 -1.95
N GLN A 90 -10.91 16.15 -2.72
CA GLN A 90 -12.32 16.29 -2.36
C GLN A 90 -12.96 14.90 -2.33
N ASP A 91 -13.07 14.33 -1.12
CA ASP A 91 -13.58 12.97 -0.90
C ASP A 91 -15.11 12.87 -1.00
N GLY A 92 -15.80 14.00 -1.11
CA GLY A 92 -17.26 14.07 -1.19
C GLY A 92 -17.77 14.33 -2.61
N TYR A 93 -18.50 13.37 -3.16
CA TYR A 93 -19.33 13.57 -4.35
C TYR A 93 -20.80 13.29 -4.05
N GLU A 94 -21.68 13.87 -4.86
CA GLU A 94 -23.12 13.68 -4.78
C GLU A 94 -23.73 13.41 -6.16
N VAL A 95 -24.94 12.85 -6.17
CA VAL A 95 -25.69 12.60 -7.41
C VAL A 95 -26.13 13.93 -7.99
N ASN A 96 -25.78 14.18 -9.25
CA ASN A 96 -26.18 15.39 -9.95
C ASN A 96 -27.70 15.34 -10.26
N PRO A 97 -28.53 16.23 -9.69
CA PRO A 97 -29.98 16.26 -9.95
C PRO A 97 -30.30 16.65 -11.40
N GLU A 98 -29.42 17.40 -12.06
CA GLU A 98 -29.55 17.86 -13.44
C GLU A 98 -29.06 16.82 -14.46
N PHE A 99 -28.73 15.60 -14.03
CA PHE A 99 -28.29 14.57 -14.95
C PHE A 99 -29.44 14.13 -15.89
N GLU A 100 -29.29 14.44 -17.18
CA GLU A 100 -30.28 14.08 -18.22
C GLU A 100 -30.07 12.68 -18.81
N GLY A 101 -28.94 12.03 -18.52
CA GLY A 101 -28.53 10.80 -19.18
C GLY A 101 -27.64 11.07 -20.39
N VAL A 102 -26.81 10.08 -20.72
CA VAL A 102 -25.94 10.14 -21.91
C VAL A 102 -26.43 9.13 -22.93
N ALA A 103 -26.55 9.55 -24.20
CA ALA A 103 -26.95 8.65 -25.27
C ALA A 103 -26.02 7.43 -25.37
N ALA A 104 -26.59 6.24 -25.54
CA ALA A 104 -25.85 4.99 -25.59
C ALA A 104 -24.77 4.96 -26.68
N VAL A 105 -25.02 5.64 -27.81
CA VAL A 105 -24.03 5.78 -28.90
C VAL A 105 -22.77 6.50 -28.40
N LYS A 106 -22.92 7.65 -27.72
CA LYS A 106 -21.80 8.42 -27.18
C LYS A 106 -21.02 7.63 -26.12
N LEU A 107 -21.72 6.91 -25.25
CA LEU A 107 -21.11 6.03 -24.24
C LEU A 107 -20.35 4.84 -24.85
N ALA A 108 -20.74 4.39 -26.05
CA ALA A 108 -20.09 3.29 -26.74
C ALA A 108 -18.91 3.70 -27.63
N GLU A 109 -18.76 5.00 -27.91
CA GLU A 109 -17.73 5.55 -28.81
C GLU A 109 -16.58 6.23 -28.06
N SER A 110 -16.83 6.82 -26.89
CA SER A 110 -15.83 7.60 -26.16
C SER A 110 -15.59 7.07 -24.75
N LEU A 111 -14.33 6.75 -24.44
CA LEU A 111 -13.90 6.42 -23.07
C LEU A 111 -14.03 7.61 -22.13
N SER A 112 -13.94 8.84 -22.65
CA SER A 112 -14.11 10.06 -21.85
C SER A 112 -15.56 10.24 -21.35
N ALA A 113 -16.53 9.51 -21.92
CA ALA A 113 -17.91 9.53 -21.45
C ALA A 113 -18.12 8.72 -20.15
N TRP A 114 -17.09 8.04 -19.65
CA TRP A 114 -17.07 7.27 -18.41
C TRP A 114 -16.01 7.80 -17.47
N VAL A 115 -16.32 7.83 -16.17
CA VAL A 115 -15.41 8.31 -15.13
C VAL A 115 -15.36 7.33 -13.95
N HIS A 116 -14.22 7.25 -13.26
CA HIS A 116 -14.10 6.51 -12.01
C HIS A 116 -14.77 7.28 -10.87
N HIS A 117 -15.67 6.63 -10.11
CA HIS A 117 -16.32 7.25 -8.94
C HIS A 117 -15.92 6.61 -7.61
N THR A 118 -14.92 5.74 -7.63
CA THR A 118 -14.30 5.17 -6.42
C THR A 118 -12.87 5.64 -6.31
N GLN A 119 -12.40 5.85 -5.08
CA GLN A 119 -11.02 6.24 -4.81
C GLN A 119 -10.03 5.19 -5.33
N HIS A 120 -8.95 5.69 -5.93
CA HIS A 120 -7.84 4.87 -6.38
C HIS A 120 -7.05 4.28 -5.19
N ILE A 121 -6.53 3.07 -5.33
CA ILE A 121 -5.66 2.44 -4.31
C ILE A 121 -4.20 2.54 -4.76
N LEU A 122 -3.41 3.33 -4.04
CA LEU A 122 -1.98 3.59 -4.24
C LEU A 122 -1.12 2.31 -4.13
N LYS A 123 0.17 2.36 -4.47
CA LYS A 123 1.06 1.18 -4.40
C LYS A 123 1.22 0.71 -2.96
N GLN A 124 1.17 1.64 -2.00
CA GLN A 124 1.13 1.36 -0.56
C GLN A 124 -0.11 0.55 -0.09
N GLY A 125 -1.16 0.43 -0.90
CA GLY A 125 -2.38 -0.30 -0.55
C GLY A 125 -3.40 0.51 0.24
N ARG A 126 -3.29 1.84 0.21
CA ARG A 126 -4.22 2.82 0.80
C ARG A 126 -4.80 3.72 -0.30
N CYS A 127 -5.89 4.44 0.02
CA CYS A 127 -6.43 5.47 -0.88
C CYS A 127 -5.75 6.82 -0.69
N THR A 128 -5.22 7.08 0.50
CA THR A 128 -4.45 8.27 0.85
C THR A 128 -3.01 7.89 1.15
N TRP A 129 -2.07 8.70 0.71
CA TRP A 129 -0.65 8.49 0.97
C TRP A 129 -0.36 8.72 2.45
N VAL A 130 0.48 7.87 3.02
CA VAL A 130 0.97 8.00 4.40
C VAL A 130 2.47 7.86 4.38
N ASN A 131 3.18 8.88 4.85
CA ASN A 131 4.62 8.81 5.04
C ASN A 131 4.94 7.82 6.18
N LEU A 132 5.56 6.68 5.85
CA LEU A 132 5.94 5.66 6.83
C LEU A 132 7.28 5.93 7.50
N THR A 133 8.20 6.67 6.86
CA THR A 133 9.50 7.01 7.45
C THR A 133 9.33 7.96 8.61
N LEU A 134 8.50 9.00 8.46
CA LEU A 134 8.14 9.90 9.56
C LEU A 134 7.44 9.16 10.70
N LYS A 135 6.49 8.26 10.39
CA LYS A 135 5.75 7.50 11.40
C LYS A 135 6.63 6.53 12.20
N ASN A 136 7.61 5.89 11.55
CA ASN A 136 8.54 5.00 12.25
C ASN A 136 9.51 5.79 13.13
N LYS A 137 9.92 7.00 12.70
CA LYS A 137 10.74 7.90 13.53
C LYS A 137 10.00 8.31 14.81
N GLU A 138 8.74 8.75 14.69
CA GLU A 138 7.89 9.09 15.84
C GLU A 138 7.73 7.92 16.82
N LEU A 139 7.56 6.69 16.32
CA LEU A 139 7.42 5.49 17.16
C LEU A 139 8.73 5.08 17.84
N ASN A 140 9.87 5.22 17.16
CA ASN A 140 11.18 4.88 17.71
C ASN A 140 11.62 5.91 18.77
N GLU A 141 11.28 7.18 18.60
CA GLU A 141 11.55 8.26 19.56
C GLU A 141 10.77 8.08 20.89
N GLU A 142 9.65 7.34 20.89
CA GLU A 142 8.87 7.03 22.10
C GLU A 142 9.36 5.78 22.86
N GLU A 143 10.08 4.85 22.22
CA GLU A 143 10.53 3.57 22.83
C GLU A 143 12.00 3.53 23.27
N GLU A 144 12.90 4.33 22.68
CA GLU A 144 14.31 4.38 23.07
C GLU A 144 14.71 5.82 23.43
N GLY A 145 14.92 6.06 24.73
CA GLY A 145 15.54 7.28 25.21
C GLY A 145 16.94 7.43 24.62
N GLU A 146 17.11 8.47 23.82
CA GLU A 146 18.35 9.16 23.45
C GLU A 146 19.63 8.29 23.51
N GLU A 147 19.94 7.52 22.46
CA GLU A 147 21.30 7.21 22.01
C GLU A 147 21.26 6.23 20.81
N ARG A 148 21.03 6.75 19.60
CA ARG A 148 21.53 6.11 18.38
C ARG A 148 22.19 7.17 17.50
N GLU A 149 23.46 6.89 17.20
CA GLU A 149 24.31 7.62 16.25
C GLU A 149 23.60 7.79 14.90
N GLU A 150 23.95 8.87 14.20
CA GLU A 150 23.43 9.31 12.90
C GLU A 150 23.16 8.15 11.92
N GLU A 151 21.96 7.55 11.98
CA GLU A 151 21.43 6.74 10.89
C GLU A 151 21.09 7.70 9.75
N GLU A 152 21.65 7.43 8.56
CA GLU A 152 21.42 8.19 7.32
C GLU A 152 19.97 8.71 7.26
N GLU A 153 19.79 10.02 7.08
CA GLU A 153 18.45 10.61 6.91
C GLU A 153 17.67 9.75 5.90
N PRO A 154 16.58 9.08 6.31
CA PRO A 154 15.89 8.18 5.42
C PRO A 154 15.36 9.01 4.26
N GLU A 155 15.84 8.70 3.05
CA GLU A 155 15.44 9.36 1.81
C GLU A 155 13.93 9.59 1.84
N GLU A 156 13.51 10.86 1.88
CA GLU A 156 12.10 11.21 1.99
C GLU A 156 11.36 10.56 0.83
N ALA A 157 10.52 9.57 1.14
CA ALA A 157 9.78 8.86 0.12
C ALA A 157 8.86 9.86 -0.60
N GLU A 158 9.03 9.99 -1.92
CA GLU A 158 8.19 10.86 -2.73
C GLU A 158 6.70 10.51 -2.53
N PRO A 159 5.81 11.52 -2.36
CA PRO A 159 4.41 11.27 -2.14
C PRO A 159 3.77 10.59 -3.35
N GLU A 160 3.15 9.44 -3.14
CA GLU A 160 2.39 8.76 -4.19
C GLU A 160 1.07 9.47 -4.41
N LEU A 161 0.91 10.12 -5.57
CA LEU A 161 -0.34 10.76 -5.97
C LEU A 161 -1.13 9.84 -6.91
N GLY A 162 -2.37 9.52 -6.52
CA GLY A 162 -3.33 8.83 -7.37
C GLY A 162 -4.12 9.81 -8.25
N PRO A 163 -4.78 9.33 -9.31
CA PRO A 163 -5.69 10.16 -10.08
C PRO A 163 -6.86 10.65 -9.20
N PRO A 164 -7.35 11.87 -9.39
CA PRO A 164 -8.49 12.39 -8.64
C PRO A 164 -9.76 11.60 -8.93
N LEU A 165 -10.77 11.73 -8.07
CA LEU A 165 -12.10 11.20 -8.35
C LEU A 165 -12.67 11.81 -9.64
N LEU A 166 -13.59 11.08 -10.28
CA LEU A 166 -14.22 11.48 -11.55
C LEU A 166 -13.23 11.63 -12.72
N THR A 167 -12.06 11.02 -12.63
CA THR A 167 -11.10 10.93 -13.74
C THR A 167 -11.68 10.08 -14.89
N PRO A 168 -11.63 10.56 -16.14
CA PRO A 168 -12.15 9.82 -17.30
C PRO A 168 -11.33 8.58 -17.66
N LEU A 169 -11.99 7.53 -18.17
CA LEU A 169 -11.32 6.27 -18.56
C LEU A 169 -10.34 6.42 -19.73
N SER A 170 -10.41 7.53 -20.47
CA SER A 170 -9.43 7.84 -21.52
C SER A 170 -8.03 8.14 -20.96
N GLN A 171 -7.91 8.40 -19.66
CA GLN A 171 -6.63 8.63 -18.99
C GLN A 171 -6.04 7.35 -18.35
N ASP A 172 -6.75 6.22 -18.42
CA ASP A 172 -6.26 4.95 -17.88
C ASP A 172 -5.10 4.41 -18.72
N GLU A 173 -4.04 3.96 -18.04
CA GLU A 173 -2.85 3.43 -18.68
C GLU A 173 -3.11 2.08 -19.38
N GLU A 174 -2.49 1.91 -20.55
CA GLU A 174 -2.40 0.62 -21.20
C GLU A 174 -1.41 -0.29 -20.47
N VAL A 175 -1.80 -1.55 -20.25
CA VAL A 175 -0.94 -2.53 -19.57
C VAL A 175 -0.73 -3.70 -20.53
N PHE A 176 0.53 -4.09 -20.75
CA PHE A 176 0.90 -5.16 -21.70
C PHE A 176 0.31 -4.95 -23.11
N GLN A 177 0.40 -3.71 -23.63
CA GLN A 177 -0.16 -3.33 -24.95
C GLN A 177 -1.67 -3.65 -25.09
N THR A 178 -2.37 -3.81 -23.97
CA THR A 178 -3.80 -4.10 -23.94
C THR A 178 -4.51 -2.85 -23.43
N PRO A 179 -5.47 -2.30 -24.19
CA PRO A 179 -6.25 -1.16 -23.71
C PRO A 179 -7.05 -1.58 -22.47
N PRO A 180 -7.14 -0.73 -21.44
CA PRO A 180 -7.73 -1.10 -20.14
C PRO A 180 -9.23 -1.40 -20.23
N TRP A 181 -9.91 -0.84 -21.24
CA TRP A 181 -11.36 -0.88 -21.39
C TRP A 181 -11.80 -1.21 -22.81
N THR A 182 -12.99 -1.78 -22.95
CA THR A 182 -13.63 -1.98 -24.25
C THR A 182 -15.09 -1.58 -24.18
N LEU A 183 -15.48 -0.67 -25.09
CA LEU A 183 -16.82 -0.13 -25.21
C LEU A 183 -17.64 -0.90 -26.25
N ARG A 184 -18.91 -1.13 -25.93
CA ARG A 184 -19.88 -1.80 -26.81
C ARG A 184 -21.29 -1.27 -26.56
N MET A 185 -22.15 -1.53 -27.53
CA MET A 185 -23.58 -1.25 -27.46
C MET A 185 -24.36 -2.53 -27.77
N SER A 186 -25.48 -2.72 -27.09
CA SER A 186 -26.33 -3.92 -27.22
C SER A 186 -26.94 -4.10 -28.62
N SER A 187 -27.39 -3.02 -29.26
CA SER A 187 -28.00 -3.05 -30.58
C SER A 187 -27.63 -1.80 -31.37
N ARG A 188 -27.24 -1.98 -32.63
CA ARG A 188 -27.04 -0.87 -33.59
C ARG A 188 -28.28 -0.58 -34.43
N LEU A 189 -29.30 -1.44 -34.36
CA LEU A 189 -30.51 -1.34 -35.17
C LEU A 189 -31.52 -0.35 -34.58
N THR A 190 -31.58 -0.28 -33.25
CA THR A 190 -32.48 0.60 -32.49
C THR A 190 -31.68 1.36 -31.42
N PRO A 191 -30.85 2.35 -31.82
CA PRO A 191 -29.94 3.03 -30.89
C PRO A 191 -30.67 3.76 -29.75
N GLU A 192 -31.91 4.20 -29.97
CA GLU A 192 -32.73 4.88 -28.96
C GLU A 192 -33.14 3.98 -27.77
N HIS A 193 -33.18 2.66 -27.97
CA HIS A 193 -33.51 1.66 -26.95
C HIS A 193 -32.29 0.83 -26.54
N ALA A 194 -31.12 1.12 -27.12
CA ALA A 194 -29.91 0.37 -26.85
C ALA A 194 -29.33 0.78 -25.49
N LEU A 195 -28.78 -0.20 -24.76
CA LEU A 195 -27.86 0.06 -23.67
C LEU A 195 -26.41 0.10 -24.17
N ALA A 196 -25.61 0.97 -23.57
CA ALA A 196 -24.15 0.96 -23.70
C ALA A 196 -23.55 0.21 -22.53
N PHE A 197 -22.46 -0.52 -22.79
CA PHE A 197 -21.70 -1.17 -21.74
C PHE A 197 -20.20 -1.07 -22.00
N VAL A 198 -19.47 -1.00 -20.90
CA VAL A 198 -18.02 -0.98 -20.85
C VAL A 198 -17.56 -2.21 -20.08
N ARG A 199 -16.54 -2.88 -20.63
CA ARG A 199 -15.91 -4.05 -20.01
C ARG A 199 -14.47 -3.71 -19.65
N SER A 200 -14.04 -4.08 -18.46
CA SER A 200 -12.61 -4.03 -18.10
C SER A 200 -11.85 -5.18 -18.75
N ASN A 201 -10.75 -4.87 -19.41
CA ASN A 201 -9.79 -5.85 -19.92
C ASN A 201 -8.79 -6.26 -18.84
N LEU A 202 -8.48 -5.36 -17.90
CA LEU A 202 -7.62 -5.63 -16.74
C LEU A 202 -8.27 -6.54 -15.71
N TRP A 203 -9.59 -6.42 -15.51
CA TRP A 203 -10.36 -7.29 -14.63
C TRP A 203 -11.44 -8.03 -15.42
N PRO A 204 -11.08 -9.15 -16.08
CA PRO A 204 -12.05 -9.94 -16.83
C PRO A 204 -13.22 -10.35 -15.93
N GLY A 205 -14.43 -9.97 -16.35
CA GLY A 205 -15.65 -10.15 -15.57
C GLY A 205 -16.25 -8.85 -15.03
N ALA A 206 -15.50 -7.75 -15.01
CA ALA A 206 -16.04 -6.44 -14.65
C ALA A 206 -16.74 -5.78 -15.84
N TYR A 207 -17.99 -5.41 -15.63
CA TYR A 207 -18.82 -4.70 -16.59
C TYR A 207 -19.52 -3.53 -15.89
N ALA A 208 -19.67 -2.43 -16.62
CA ALA A 208 -20.62 -1.39 -16.28
C ALA A 208 -21.53 -1.16 -17.47
N TYR A 209 -22.81 -0.90 -17.21
CA TYR A 209 -23.77 -0.55 -18.26
C TYR A 209 -24.51 0.71 -17.89
N ALA A 210 -24.99 1.43 -18.90
CA ALA A 210 -25.80 2.62 -18.73
C ALA A 210 -26.92 2.68 -19.76
N THR A 211 -28.09 3.13 -19.32
CA THR A 211 -29.29 3.32 -20.13
C THR A 211 -30.10 4.50 -19.58
N GLY A 212 -30.25 5.55 -20.38
CA GLY A 212 -30.87 6.81 -19.96
C GLY A 212 -30.18 7.39 -18.72
N LYS A 213 -30.93 7.52 -17.62
CA LYS A 213 -30.44 8.04 -16.34
C LYS A 213 -29.93 6.97 -15.36
N LYS A 214 -29.94 5.70 -15.75
CA LYS A 214 -29.54 4.57 -14.88
C LYS A 214 -28.22 3.99 -15.36
N PHE A 215 -27.37 3.61 -14.42
CA PHE A 215 -26.18 2.83 -14.68
C PHE A 215 -25.93 1.89 -13.51
N GLU A 216 -25.24 0.79 -13.76
CA GLU A 216 -24.84 -0.15 -12.71
C GLU A 216 -23.48 -0.77 -13.05
N ASN A 217 -22.79 -1.24 -12.00
CA ASN A 217 -21.52 -1.94 -12.10
C ASN A 217 -21.69 -3.37 -11.56
N VAL A 218 -21.16 -4.35 -12.29
CA VAL A 218 -21.22 -5.75 -11.88
C VAL A 218 -19.90 -6.44 -12.18
N TYR A 219 -19.46 -7.28 -11.25
CA TYR A 219 -18.32 -8.16 -11.44
C TYR A 219 -18.76 -9.62 -11.37
N VAL A 220 -18.48 -10.38 -12.41
CA VAL A 220 -18.70 -11.83 -12.46
C VAL A 220 -17.45 -12.50 -13.02
N GLY A 221 -16.67 -13.17 -12.16
CA GLY A 221 -15.44 -13.81 -12.58
C GLY A 221 -14.64 -14.42 -11.43
N TRP A 222 -13.41 -14.81 -11.73
CA TRP A 222 -12.53 -15.54 -10.82
C TRP A 222 -11.79 -14.67 -9.80
N GLY A 223 -11.98 -13.35 -9.84
CA GLY A 223 -11.26 -12.40 -9.00
C GLY A 223 -9.78 -12.30 -9.36
N LEU A 224 -9.38 -12.59 -10.60
CA LEU A 224 -8.00 -12.52 -11.06
C LEU A 224 -7.79 -11.39 -12.05
N LYS A 225 -6.75 -10.57 -11.82
CA LYS A 225 -6.32 -9.55 -12.77
C LYS A 225 -5.74 -10.22 -14.02
N TYR A 226 -6.02 -9.65 -15.18
CA TYR A 226 -5.41 -10.05 -16.44
C TYR A 226 -3.89 -9.85 -16.38
N THR A 227 -3.16 -10.83 -16.90
CA THR A 227 -1.71 -10.84 -17.02
C THR A 227 -1.39 -11.45 -18.38
N ALA A 228 -0.71 -10.70 -19.25
CA ALA A 228 -0.29 -11.20 -20.56
C ALA A 228 0.81 -12.26 -20.41
N GLU A 229 1.67 -12.10 -19.42
CA GLU A 229 2.73 -13.03 -19.08
C GLU A 229 2.25 -14.09 -18.08
N SER A 230 2.96 -15.22 -18.07
CA SER A 230 2.79 -16.23 -17.02
C SER A 230 3.22 -15.64 -15.68
N TYR A 231 2.43 -15.92 -14.64
CA TYR A 231 2.78 -15.49 -13.29
C TYR A 231 4.16 -16.03 -12.88
N SER A 232 5.09 -15.12 -12.60
CA SER A 232 6.39 -15.43 -12.02
C SER A 232 6.34 -15.17 -10.51
N PRO A 233 6.56 -16.18 -9.66
CA PRO A 233 6.58 -15.95 -8.22
C PRO A 233 7.75 -15.03 -7.85
N PRO A 234 7.60 -14.16 -6.84
CA PRO A 234 8.70 -13.32 -6.41
C PRO A 234 9.87 -14.16 -5.90
N VAL A 235 11.08 -13.63 -6.05
CA VAL A 235 12.29 -14.27 -5.55
C VAL A 235 12.37 -14.14 -4.02
N PRO A 236 13.01 -15.09 -3.32
CA PRO A 236 13.39 -14.94 -1.93
C PRO A 236 14.18 -13.64 -1.68
N PRO A 237 14.05 -13.00 -0.50
CA PRO A 237 14.94 -11.91 -0.14
C PRO A 237 16.39 -12.41 -0.16
N ARG A 238 17.32 -11.48 -0.40
CA ARG A 238 18.74 -11.82 -0.32
C ARG A 238 19.06 -12.25 1.11
N PRO A 239 19.94 -13.25 1.31
CA PRO A 239 20.49 -13.54 2.62
C PRO A 239 21.03 -12.26 3.25
N GLN A 240 20.83 -12.09 4.55
CA GLN A 240 21.42 -10.99 5.29
C GLN A 240 22.94 -11.06 5.17
N ARG A 241 23.59 -9.89 5.11
CA ARG A 241 25.04 -9.83 5.14
C ARG A 241 25.52 -10.27 6.52
N GLU A 242 26.62 -11.00 6.54
CA GLU A 242 27.30 -11.31 7.79
C GLU A 242 27.79 -10.00 8.44
N TYR A 243 27.97 -10.04 9.76
CA TYR A 243 28.55 -8.93 10.49
C TYR A 243 29.93 -8.61 9.91
N LEU A 244 30.23 -7.32 9.72
CA LEU A 244 31.52 -6.92 9.16
C LEU A 244 32.62 -7.32 10.14
N THR A 245 33.65 -8.02 9.66
CA THR A 245 34.82 -8.32 10.48
C THR A 245 35.56 -7.01 10.79
N GLY A 246 35.24 -6.44 11.94
CA GLY A 246 35.83 -5.21 12.47
C GLY A 246 36.70 -5.47 13.70
N PRO A 247 37.31 -4.42 14.27
CA PRO A 247 38.12 -4.52 15.48
C PRO A 247 37.36 -5.12 16.68
N ASP A 248 36.03 -5.01 16.70
CA ASP A 248 35.18 -5.60 17.75
C ASP A 248 35.07 -7.13 17.68
N VAL A 249 35.37 -7.72 16.52
CA VAL A 249 35.29 -9.18 16.27
C VAL A 249 36.68 -9.79 16.09
N MET A 250 37.69 -8.96 15.79
CA MET A 250 39.07 -9.42 15.75
C MET A 250 39.62 -9.54 17.16
N GLU A 251 40.14 -10.72 17.48
CA GLU A 251 40.93 -10.92 18.68
C GLU A 251 42.10 -9.93 18.68
N VAL A 252 42.17 -9.11 19.72
CA VAL A 252 43.32 -8.23 19.93
C VAL A 252 44.52 -9.14 20.22
N PRO A 253 45.67 -8.94 19.55
CA PRO A 253 46.84 -9.74 19.83
C PRO A 253 47.20 -9.65 21.32
N ASP A 254 47.59 -10.78 21.91
CA ASP A 254 48.10 -10.82 23.28
C ASP A 254 49.23 -9.78 23.44
N PRO A 255 49.28 -9.05 24.56
CA PRO A 255 50.36 -8.10 24.83
C PRO A 255 51.72 -8.81 24.79
N THR A 256 52.74 -8.10 24.33
CA THR A 256 54.10 -8.63 24.32
C THR A 256 54.70 -8.62 25.72
N VAL A 257 55.73 -9.46 25.95
CA VAL A 257 56.43 -9.53 27.26
C VAL A 257 57.04 -8.18 27.67
N GLU A 258 57.47 -7.38 26.70
CA GLU A 258 58.00 -6.03 26.95
C GLU A 258 56.88 -5.08 27.41
N GLU A 259 55.72 -5.09 26.75
CA GLU A 259 54.55 -4.28 27.14
C GLU A 259 53.97 -4.69 28.52
N GLU A 260 54.01 -5.97 28.87
CA GLU A 260 53.63 -6.43 30.22
C GLU A 260 54.60 -5.95 31.31
N GLN A 261 55.90 -5.90 31.01
CA GLN A 261 56.93 -5.39 31.92
C GLN A 261 56.77 -3.87 32.12
N ASP A 262 56.61 -3.12 31.02
CA ASP A 262 56.39 -1.69 31.07
C ASP A 262 55.11 -1.32 31.85
N LEU A 263 54.02 -2.10 31.66
CA LEU A 263 52.79 -1.92 32.44
C LEU A 263 53.01 -2.20 33.93
N ARG A 264 53.79 -3.23 34.26
CA ARG A 264 54.10 -3.60 35.64
C ARG A 264 54.93 -2.52 36.33
N ASP A 265 55.97 -2.04 35.67
CA ASP A 265 56.83 -0.98 36.18
C ASP A 265 56.05 0.33 36.36
N ALA A 266 55.16 0.67 35.41
CA ALA A 266 54.28 1.84 35.52
C ALA A 266 53.25 1.72 36.68
N LEU A 267 52.75 0.52 36.97
CA LEU A 267 51.88 0.27 38.12
C LEU A 267 52.66 0.39 39.45
N GLU A 268 53.90 -0.10 39.49
CA GLU A 268 54.78 0.02 40.66
C GLU A 268 55.14 1.48 40.94
N GLU A 269 55.49 2.26 39.91
CA GLU A 269 55.72 3.71 40.04
C GLU A 269 54.44 4.49 40.45
N GLN A 270 53.27 4.05 39.99
CA GLN A 270 51.99 4.61 40.42
C GLN A 270 51.67 4.27 41.89
N GLU A 271 51.99 3.07 42.35
CA GLU A 271 51.85 2.70 43.77
C GLU A 271 52.83 3.46 44.64
N GLU A 272 54.12 3.55 44.25
CA GLU A 272 55.13 4.32 44.97
C GLU A 272 54.74 5.80 45.09
N SER A 273 54.30 6.42 43.99
CA SER A 273 53.84 7.82 44.02
C SER A 273 52.56 8.02 44.85
N ARG A 274 51.68 7.03 44.92
CA ARG A 274 50.47 7.07 45.78
C ARG A 274 50.80 6.87 47.25
N GLU A 275 51.78 6.03 47.57
CA GLU A 275 52.31 5.87 48.94
C GLU A 275 53.04 7.14 49.39
N GLU A 276 53.82 7.77 48.52
CA GLU A 276 54.52 9.04 48.80
C GLU A 276 53.52 10.21 48.98
N ALA A 277 52.47 10.27 48.16
CA ALA A 277 51.38 11.25 48.31
C ALA A 277 50.57 11.02 49.60
N GLY A 278 50.28 9.77 49.96
CA GLY A 278 49.59 9.43 51.21
C GLY A 278 50.43 9.72 52.46
N ALA A 279 51.75 9.54 52.38
CA ALA A 279 52.68 9.94 53.44
C ALA A 279 52.79 11.47 53.59
N SER A 280 52.63 12.23 52.50
CA SER A 280 52.63 13.70 52.55
C SER A 280 51.33 14.31 53.12
N GLU A 281 50.18 13.61 53.02
CA GLU A 281 48.93 14.05 53.64
C GLU A 281 48.87 13.73 55.15
N GLU A 282 49.63 12.74 55.64
CA GLU A 282 49.74 12.46 57.08
C GLU A 282 50.71 13.40 57.83
N GLU A 283 51.57 14.16 57.13
CA GLU A 283 52.49 15.13 57.76
C GLU A 283 51.91 16.55 57.93
N ASP A 284 50.75 16.87 57.33
CA ASP A 284 50.10 18.20 57.42
C ASP A 284 48.95 18.29 58.46
N GLU A 285 48.67 17.23 59.25
CA GLU A 285 47.69 17.27 60.36
C GLU A 285 48.30 17.55 61.76
N ASP A 286 49.62 17.76 61.86
CA ASP A 286 50.33 18.08 63.12
C ASP A 286 51.12 19.41 63.03
N ASP A 287 50.41 20.56 62.91
CA ASP A 287 50.89 21.88 63.41
C ASP A 287 49.74 22.85 63.78
#